data_AF-A0A3B8JF32-F1
#
_entry.id   AF-A0A3B8JF32-F1
#
_cell.length_a   1.000
_cell.length_b   1.000
_cell.length_c   1.000
_cell.angle_alpha   90.00
_cell.angle_beta   90.00
_cell.angle_gamma   90.00
#
_symmetry.space_group_name_H-M   'P 1'
#
loop_
_entity.id
_entity.type
_entity.pdbx_description
1 polymer ?
#
loop_
_entity_poly.entity_id
_entity_poly.type
_entity_poly.pdbx_seq_one_letter_code
_entity_poly.pdbx_strand_id
1 'polypeptide(L)' 'MSGTKKLAIAIPQKEIAQFCQRHHIRKLSLFGSVLRDDFTPESDVDFL' A
#
# COMPACT_ATOMS: atom_id res chain seq x y z
N MET A 1 -18.22 -10.58 2.90
CA MET A 1 -18.04 -10.16 1.50
C MET A 1 -16.87 -9.19 1.47
N SER A 2 -15.72 -9.59 0.92
CA SER A 2 -14.53 -8.74 0.89
C SER A 2 -14.72 -7.68 -0.21
N GLY A 3 -15.17 -6.49 0.18
CA GLY A 3 -15.21 -5.35 -0.74
C GLY A 3 -13.80 -4.86 -0.97
N THR A 4 -13.25 -5.06 -2.16
CA THR A 4 -11.97 -4.46 -2.56
C THR A 4 -12.15 -2.95 -2.62
N LYS A 5 -11.74 -2.25 -1.55
CA LYS A 5 -11.73 -0.80 -1.51
C LYS A 5 -10.64 -0.28 -2.45
N LYS A 6 -11.00 0.62 -3.35
CA LYS A 6 -10.05 1.32 -4.21
C LYS A 6 -9.21 2.25 -3.34
N LEU A 7 -7.89 2.14 -3.41
CA LEU A 7 -6.98 3.05 -2.70
C LEU A 7 -7.02 4.44 -3.34
N ALA A 8 -6.83 5.47 -2.51
CA ALA A 8 -6.74 6.87 -2.96
C ALA A 8 -5.44 7.18 -3.73
N ILE A 9 -4.46 6.26 -3.68
CA ILE A 9 -3.16 6.40 -4.34
C ILE A 9 -2.93 5.28 -5.36
N ALA A 10 -2.20 5.61 -6.42
CA ALA A 10 -1.72 4.62 -7.37
C ALA A 10 -0.47 3.93 -6.79
N ILE A 11 -0.49 2.60 -6.71
CA ILE A 11 0.67 1.81 -6.27
C ILE A 11 1.36 1.23 -7.51
N PRO A 12 2.65 1.57 -7.77
CA PRO A 12 3.43 1.01 -8.87
C PRO A 12 3.82 -0.44 -8.55
N GLN A 13 2.90 -1.38 -8.83
CA GLN A 13 2.99 -2.77 -8.42
C GLN A 13 4.28 -3.47 -8.90
N LYS A 14 4.74 -3.16 -10.11
CA LYS A 14 5.92 -3.80 -10.70
C LYS A 14 7.20 -3.39 -9.98
N GLU A 15 7.34 -2.10 -9.71
CA GLU A 15 8.47 -1.50 -9.02
C GLU A 15 8.53 -1.97 -7.56
N ILE A 16 7.38 -2.05 -6.88
CA ILE A 16 7.27 -2.59 -5.52
C ILE A 16 7.63 -4.08 -5.49
N ALA A 17 7.15 -4.88 -6.46
CA ALA A 17 7.51 -6.30 -6.53
C ALA A 17 9.01 -6.50 -6.74
N GLN A 18 9.63 -5.71 -7.61
CA GLN A 18 11.08 -5.72 -7.82
C GLN A 18 11.85 -5.29 -6.57
N PHE A 19 11.36 -4.27 -5.86
CA PHE A 19 11.90 -3.86 -4.56
C PHE A 19 11.84 -5.01 -3.55
N CYS A 20 10.68 -5.64 -3.37
CA CYS A 20 10.52 -6.77 -2.46
C CYS A 20 11.48 -7.93 -2.81
N GLN A 21 11.62 -8.25 -4.09
CA GLN A 21 12.54 -9.30 -4.55
C GLN A 21 14.00 -8.97 -4.23
N ARG A 22 14.46 -7.75 -4.52
CA ARG A 22 15.85 -7.31 -4.25
C ARG A 22 16.17 -7.31 -2.77
N HIS A 23 15.21 -6.98 -1.93
CA HIS A 23 15.39 -6.87 -0.48
C HIS A 23 14.91 -8.11 0.29
N HIS A 24 14.55 -9.21 -0.40
CA HIS A 24 14.06 -10.46 0.19
C HIS A 24 12.84 -10.25 1.13
N ILE A 25 12.01 -9.25 0.84
CA ILE A 25 10.77 -8.99 1.55
C ILE A 25 9.73 -10.00 1.07
N ARG A 26 9.33 -10.92 1.96
CA ARG A 26 8.39 -11.99 1.64
C ARG A 26 6.95 -11.49 1.46
N LYS A 27 6.55 -10.48 2.20
CA LYS A 27 5.21 -9.88 2.17
C LYS A 27 5.35 -8.40 2.52
N LEU A 28 4.59 -7.58 1.81
CA LEU A 28 4.46 -6.16 2.09
C LEU A 28 2.96 -5.82 2.07
N SER A 29 2.46 -5.19 3.14
CA SER A 29 1.03 -4.91 3.33
C SER A 29 0.84 -3.44 3.66
N LEU A 30 -0.15 -2.79 3.05
CA LEU A 30 -0.58 -1.46 3.45
C LEU A 30 -1.45 -1.54 4.70
N PHE A 31 -1.28 -0.59 5.61
CA PHE A 31 -2.15 -0.43 6.78
C PHE A 31 -2.33 1.05 7.13
N GLY A 32 -3.10 1.34 8.16
CA GLY A 32 -3.29 2.71 8.64
C GLY A 32 -4.25 3.54 7.78
N SER A 33 -3.97 4.85 7.71
CA SER A 33 -4.85 5.88 7.14
C SER A 33 -5.19 5.65 5.66
N VAL A 34 -4.26 5.08 4.88
CA VAL A 34 -4.42 4.81 3.43
C VAL A 34 -5.59 3.89 3.08
N LEU A 35 -6.10 3.12 4.06
CA LEU A 35 -7.25 2.23 3.90
C LEU A 35 -8.58 2.89 4.29
N ARG A 36 -8.55 4.07 4.91
CA ARG A 36 -9.72 4.78 5.43
C ARG A 36 -10.19 5.86 4.45
N ASP A 37 -11.40 6.39 4.67
CA ASP A 37 -12.00 7.41 3.80
C ASP A 37 -11.49 8.84 4.07
N ASP A 38 -10.78 9.02 5.18
CA ASP A 38 -10.20 10.29 5.63
C ASP A 38 -8.73 10.47 5.23
N PHE A 39 -8.23 9.67 4.27
CA PHE A 39 -6.87 9.82 3.75
C PHE A 39 -6.71 11.13 2.96
N THR A 40 -5.71 11.94 3.30
CA THR A 40 -5.43 13.24 2.68
C THR A 40 -4.05 13.24 1.99
N PRO A 41 -3.74 14.21 1.11
CA PRO A 41 -2.42 14.36 0.51
C PRO A 41 -1.27 14.54 1.52
N GLU A 42 -1.56 15.00 2.73
CA GLU A 42 -0.59 15.18 3.82
C GLU A 42 -0.43 13.93 4.69
N SER A 43 -1.22 12.89 4.45
CA SER A 43 -1.17 11.64 5.20
C SER A 43 0.02 10.78 4.76
N ASP A 44 0.72 10.19 5.73
CA ASP A 44 1.75 9.20 5.46
C ASP A 44 1.18 7.87 4.93
N VAL A 45 2.04 7.06 4.32
CA VAL A 45 1.70 5.70 3.85
C VAL A 45 2.48 4.67 4.65
N ASP A 46 1.77 3.88 5.43
CA ASP A 46 2.37 2.88 6.32
C ASP A 46 2.41 1.46 5.70
N PHE A 47 3.52 0.74 5.92
CA PHE A 47 3.75 -0.62 5.44
C PHE A 47 4.17 -1.61 6.54
N LEU A 48 3.65 -2.85 6.48
CA LEU A 48 4.04 -4.02 7.29
C LEU A 48 4.67 -5.13 6.45
#